data_AF-A0A357KZJ6-F1
#
_entry.id   AF-A0A357KZJ6-F1
#
_cell.length_a   1.000
_cell.length_b   1.000
_cell.length_c   1.000
_cell.angle_alpha   90.00
_cell.angle_beta   90.00
_cell.angle_gamma   90.00
#
_symmetry.space_group_name_H-M   'P 1'
#
loop_
_entity.id
_entity.type
_entity.pdbx_description
1 polymer ?
#
loop_
_entity_poly.entity_id
_entity_poly.type
_entity_poly.pdbx_seq_one_letter_code
_entity_poly.pdbx_strand_id
1 'polypeptide(L)'
;MLPALRAAFRIGDKRPMPAATQPQLFETPEPAGVSPVRAARVRKAVFANLGVLKRARPAAVVAPAFAEWEAKFLALCDLLPETEANEARAALAAEIARLKAETAT
;
A
#
# COMPACT_ATOMS: atom_id res chain seq x y z
N MET A 1 67.86 20.21 20.13
CA MET A 1 66.70 19.33 19.92
C MET A 1 65.48 20.20 19.62
N LEU A 2 64.94 20.11 18.39
CA LEU A 2 63.54 20.35 17.94
C LEU A 2 63.56 20.43 16.38
N PRO A 3 62.46 20.01 15.70
CA PRO A 3 62.45 19.22 14.48
C PRO A 3 62.31 20.10 13.21
N ALA A 4 62.86 19.72 12.05
CA ALA A 4 62.23 18.91 10.99
C ALA A 4 60.92 19.51 10.46
N LEU A 5 60.62 19.65 9.16
CA LEU A 5 61.24 19.21 7.92
C LEU A 5 60.44 19.91 6.79
N ARG A 6 61.10 20.30 5.69
CA ARG A 6 60.67 20.21 4.26
C ARG A 6 59.26 20.70 3.84
N ALA A 7 59.02 21.23 2.65
CA ALA A 7 59.78 21.72 1.50
C ALA A 7 58.73 22.30 0.54
N ALA A 8 59.16 23.25 -0.29
CA ALA A 8 58.36 23.92 -1.31
C ALA A 8 58.01 23.00 -2.50
N PHE A 9 56.86 23.24 -3.16
CA PHE A 9 56.73 23.13 -4.63
C PHE A 9 55.47 23.84 -5.15
N ARG A 10 55.63 24.70 -6.17
CA ARG A 10 54.59 25.40 -6.95
C ARG A 10 54.29 24.64 -8.26
N ILE A 11 53.35 25.17 -9.06
CA ILE A 11 53.05 24.92 -10.50
C ILE A 11 51.89 23.90 -10.65
N GLY A 12 50.75 24.16 -11.30
CA GLY A 12 50.41 25.02 -12.43
C GLY A 12 50.21 24.17 -13.69
N ASP A 13 49.01 23.59 -13.94
CA ASP A 13 48.53 23.11 -15.26
C ASP A 13 47.07 22.59 -15.21
N LYS A 14 46.40 22.53 -16.38
CA LYS A 14 45.22 21.70 -16.82
C LYS A 14 43.78 22.31 -16.90
N ARG A 15 43.49 22.94 -18.05
CA ARG A 15 42.31 22.83 -18.96
C ARG A 15 40.83 22.91 -18.45
N PRO A 16 39.90 23.53 -19.22
CA PRO A 16 38.46 23.49 -18.94
C PRO A 16 37.90 22.08 -19.16
N MET A 17 37.12 21.62 -18.18
CA MET A 17 36.38 20.35 -18.17
C MET A 17 35.23 20.42 -19.20
N PRO A 18 34.99 19.37 -20.00
CA PRO A 18 33.81 19.32 -20.86
C PRO A 18 32.57 19.29 -19.96
N ALA A 19 31.66 20.24 -20.16
CA ALA A 19 30.35 20.24 -19.52
C ALA A 19 29.64 18.94 -19.93
N ALA A 20 29.54 18.02 -18.99
CA ALA A 20 28.80 16.79 -19.13
C ALA A 20 27.36 17.12 -19.49
N THR A 21 26.90 16.56 -20.61
CA THR A 21 25.49 16.42 -20.96
C THR A 21 24.70 16.03 -19.71
N GLN A 22 23.85 16.93 -19.23
CA GLN A 22 22.98 16.65 -18.10
C GLN A 22 22.12 15.42 -18.46
N PRO A 23 22.01 14.41 -17.59
CA PRO A 23 21.06 13.33 -17.79
C PRO A 23 19.67 13.95 -17.84
N GLN A 24 18.95 13.73 -18.94
CA GLN A 24 17.56 14.13 -19.06
C GLN A 24 16.81 13.54 -17.87
N LEU A 25 16.33 14.41 -16.97
CA LEU A 25 15.33 14.06 -15.99
C LEU A 25 14.16 13.51 -16.80
N PHE A 26 14.07 12.20 -16.90
CA PHE A 26 12.82 11.55 -17.22
C PHE A 26 11.89 11.92 -16.07
N GLU A 27 11.06 12.95 -16.29
CA GLU A 27 9.83 13.14 -15.55
C GLU A 27 9.07 11.83 -15.69
N THR A 28 9.26 10.95 -14.71
CA THR A 28 8.48 9.73 -14.62
C THR A 28 7.09 10.25 -14.29
N PRO A 29 6.07 10.04 -15.13
CA PRO A 29 4.73 10.50 -14.82
C PRO A 29 4.37 9.87 -13.48
N GLU A 30 4.26 10.69 -12.46
CA GLU A 30 3.78 10.29 -11.14
C GLU A 30 2.39 9.72 -11.40
N PRO A 31 2.18 8.38 -11.34
CA PRO A 31 0.82 7.90 -11.44
C PRO A 31 0.12 8.55 -10.25
N ALA A 32 -0.99 9.23 -10.49
CA ALA A 32 -1.91 9.71 -9.46
C ALA A 32 -2.53 8.48 -8.76
N GLY A 33 -1.67 7.67 -8.16
CA GLY A 33 -1.89 6.34 -7.68
C GLY A 33 -2.23 6.39 -6.21
N VAL A 34 -3.10 5.47 -5.81
CA VAL A 34 -3.44 5.24 -4.41
C VAL A 34 -2.15 5.14 -3.60
N SER A 35 -1.99 6.02 -2.59
CA SER A 35 -0.82 6.01 -1.71
C SER A 35 -0.52 4.59 -1.22
N PRO A 36 0.68 4.03 -1.44
CA PRO A 36 1.02 2.66 -1.07
C PRO A 36 0.79 2.36 0.42
N VAL A 37 1.05 3.36 1.27
CA VAL A 37 0.83 3.29 2.73
C VAL A 37 -0.67 3.19 3.05
N ARG A 38 -1.52 3.93 2.32
CA ARG A 38 -2.97 3.85 2.47
C ARG A 38 -3.48 2.48 2.04
N ALA A 39 -3.08 1.99 0.87
CA ALA A 39 -3.45 0.67 0.37
C ALA A 39 -3.04 -0.45 1.35
N ALA A 40 -1.83 -0.38 1.92
CA ALA A 40 -1.39 -1.34 2.94
C ALA A 40 -2.27 -1.33 4.21
N ARG A 41 -2.67 -0.14 4.69
CA ARG A 41 -3.58 -0.02 5.85
C ARG A 41 -4.97 -0.55 5.54
N VAL A 42 -5.50 -0.25 4.35
CA VAL A 42 -6.80 -0.75 3.89
C VAL A 42 -6.78 -2.27 3.78
N ARG A 43 -5.74 -2.86 3.18
CA ARG A 43 -5.57 -4.34 3.15
C ARG A 43 -5.64 -4.95 4.55
N LYS A 44 -4.90 -4.39 5.51
CA LYS A 44 -4.94 -4.86 6.91
C LYS A 44 -6.35 -4.77 7.50
N ALA A 45 -7.08 -3.69 7.24
CA ALA A 45 -8.45 -3.53 7.70
C ALA A 45 -9.41 -4.55 7.05
N VAL A 46 -9.27 -4.80 5.75
CA VAL A 46 -10.05 -5.82 5.02
C VAL A 46 -9.80 -7.21 5.59
N PHE A 47 -8.53 -7.61 5.76
CA PHE A 47 -8.18 -8.90 6.39
C PHE A 47 -8.75 -9.04 7.81
N ALA A 48 -8.66 -7.99 8.63
CA ALA A 48 -9.22 -8.00 9.97
C ALA A 48 -10.75 -8.19 9.97
N ASN A 49 -11.46 -7.48 9.10
CA ASN A 49 -12.92 -7.59 8.98
C ASN A 49 -13.38 -8.96 8.47
N LEU A 50 -12.70 -9.53 7.46
CA LEU A 50 -12.97 -10.91 7.01
C LEU A 50 -12.71 -11.91 8.14
N GLY A 51 -11.68 -11.69 8.95
CA GLY A 51 -11.40 -12.50 10.15
C GLY A 51 -12.51 -12.43 11.21
N VAL A 52 -13.11 -11.26 11.41
CA VAL A 52 -14.28 -11.08 12.29
C VAL A 52 -15.48 -11.83 11.72
N LEU A 53 -15.75 -11.72 10.42
CA LEU A 53 -16.88 -12.37 9.77
C LEU A 53 -16.81 -13.91 9.87
N LYS A 54 -15.63 -14.50 9.67
CA LYS A 54 -15.39 -15.94 9.83
C LYS A 54 -15.71 -16.49 11.22
N ARG A 55 -15.68 -15.64 12.24
CA ARG A 55 -15.97 -15.98 13.64
C ARG A 55 -17.34 -15.47 14.10
N ALA A 56 -18.06 -14.76 13.23
CA ALA A 56 -19.37 -14.25 13.54
C ALA A 56 -20.37 -15.39 13.68
N ARG A 57 -21.38 -15.19 14.52
CA ARG A 57 -22.51 -16.12 14.60
C ARG A 57 -23.37 -15.99 13.34
N PRO A 58 -23.97 -17.08 12.83
CA PRO A 58 -24.86 -17.02 11.66
C PRO A 58 -25.96 -15.95 11.76
N ALA A 59 -26.61 -15.83 12.92
CA ALA A 59 -27.63 -14.81 13.16
C ALA A 59 -27.16 -13.36 12.98
N ALA A 60 -25.85 -13.09 13.02
CA ALA A 60 -25.32 -11.76 12.81
C ALA A 60 -25.52 -11.27 11.37
N VAL A 61 -25.48 -12.15 10.35
CA VAL A 61 -25.57 -11.72 8.93
C VAL A 61 -27.00 -11.45 8.45
N VAL A 62 -28.01 -11.79 9.26
CA VAL A 62 -29.42 -11.47 9.00
C VAL A 62 -29.91 -10.28 9.82
N ALA A 63 -29.09 -9.79 10.76
CA ALA A 63 -29.44 -8.64 11.59
C ALA A 63 -29.34 -7.33 10.78
N PRO A 64 -30.22 -6.33 11.03
CA PRO A 64 -30.16 -5.05 10.32
C PRO A 64 -28.82 -4.31 10.44
N ALA A 65 -28.14 -4.43 11.58
CA ALA A 65 -26.81 -3.84 11.82
C ALA A 65 -25.72 -4.39 10.86
N PHE A 66 -25.94 -5.57 10.29
CA PHE A 66 -25.01 -6.16 9.31
C PHE A 66 -24.97 -5.37 8.01
N ALA A 67 -26.10 -4.83 7.55
CA ALA A 67 -26.15 -4.06 6.31
C ALA A 67 -25.26 -2.80 6.38
N GLU A 68 -25.22 -2.13 7.54
CA GLU A 68 -24.32 -0.99 7.76
C GLU A 68 -22.84 -1.43 7.79
N TRP A 69 -22.56 -2.57 8.42
CA TRP A 69 -21.22 -3.14 8.45
C TRP A 69 -20.74 -3.55 7.06
N GLU A 70 -21.59 -4.19 6.26
CA GLU A 70 -21.33 -4.59 4.88
C GLU A 70 -21.03 -3.37 4.00
N ALA A 71 -21.84 -2.31 4.09
CA ALA A 71 -21.61 -1.07 3.36
C ALA A 71 -20.24 -0.44 3.69
N LYS A 72 -19.86 -0.43 4.97
CA LYS A 72 -18.53 0.06 5.40
C LYS A 72 -17.39 -0.82 4.87
N PHE A 73 -17.59 -2.13 4.82
CA PHE A 73 -16.61 -3.05 4.25
C PHE A 73 -16.44 -2.83 2.73
N LEU A 74 -17.54 -2.64 2.00
CA LEU A 74 -17.50 -2.36 0.57
C LEU A 74 -16.78 -1.03 0.27
N ALA A 75 -17.04 0.01 1.06
CA ALA A 75 -16.33 1.29 0.95
C ALA A 75 -14.81 1.16 1.22
N LEU A 76 -14.38 0.22 2.05
CA LEU A 76 -12.95 -0.10 2.22
C LEU A 76 -12.38 -0.80 0.99
N CYS A 77 -13.13 -1.70 0.37
CA CYS A 77 -12.69 -2.39 -0.86
C CYS A 77 -12.48 -1.41 -2.01
N ASP A 78 -13.29 -0.35 -2.10
CA ASP A 78 -13.17 0.69 -3.15
C ASP A 78 -11.84 1.48 -3.07
N LEU A 79 -11.13 1.39 -1.93
CA LEU A 79 -9.83 2.03 -1.74
C LEU A 79 -8.66 1.12 -2.12
N LEU A 80 -8.93 -0.14 -2.53
CA LEU A 80 -7.93 -1.09 -2.99
C LEU A 80 -7.78 -1.06 -4.52
N PRO A 81 -6.64 -1.53 -5.05
CA PRO A 81 -6.53 -1.87 -6.47
C PRO A 81 -7.65 -2.83 -6.89
N GLU A 82 -8.15 -2.69 -8.12
CA GLU A 82 -9.32 -3.41 -8.64
C GLU A 82 -9.26 -4.92 -8.41
N THR A 83 -8.12 -5.55 -8.69
CA THR A 83 -7.94 -7.00 -8.46
C THR A 83 -8.14 -7.38 -6.99
N GLU A 84 -7.51 -6.65 -6.07
CA GLU A 84 -7.62 -6.91 -4.62
C GLU A 84 -9.04 -6.60 -4.12
N ALA A 85 -9.68 -5.55 -4.64
CA ALA A 85 -11.06 -5.20 -4.32
C ALA A 85 -12.03 -6.31 -4.73
N ASN A 86 -11.85 -6.87 -5.93
CA ASN A 86 -12.66 -7.96 -6.45
C ASN A 86 -12.48 -9.25 -5.63
N GLU A 87 -11.23 -9.59 -5.26
CA GLU A 87 -10.95 -10.71 -4.37
C GLU A 87 -11.60 -10.54 -2.99
N ALA A 88 -11.51 -9.34 -2.40
CA ALA A 88 -12.10 -9.04 -1.11
C ALA A 88 -13.65 -9.14 -1.13
N ARG A 89 -14.29 -8.63 -2.19
CA ARG A 89 -15.75 -8.72 -2.40
C ARG A 89 -16.20 -10.17 -2.61
N ALA A 90 -15.45 -10.95 -3.38
CA ALA A 90 -15.75 -12.36 -3.58
C ALA A 90 -15.64 -13.15 -2.27
N ALA A 91 -14.60 -12.89 -1.47
CA ALA A 91 -14.43 -13.51 -0.16
C ALA A 91 -15.55 -13.13 0.82
N LEU A 92 -15.98 -11.86 0.82
CA LEU A 92 -17.13 -11.39 1.60
C LEU A 92 -18.40 -12.15 1.22
N ALA A 93 -18.72 -12.20 -0.08
CA ALA A 93 -19.92 -12.86 -0.58
C ALA A 93 -19.96 -14.36 -0.23
N ALA A 94 -18.83 -15.05 -0.38
CA ALA A 94 -18.70 -16.46 -0.02
C ALA A 94 -18.97 -16.70 1.48
N GLU A 95 -18.42 -15.86 2.35
CA GLU A 95 -18.59 -16.00 3.80
C GLU A 95 -20.02 -15.67 4.25
N ILE A 96 -20.65 -14.64 3.66
CA ILE A 96 -22.07 -14.33 3.87
C ILE A 96 -22.94 -15.50 3.44
N ALA A 97 -22.68 -16.09 2.26
CA ALA A 97 -23.44 -17.24 1.77
C ALA A 97 -23.31 -18.44 2.72
N ARG A 98 -22.11 -18.73 3.22
CA ARG A 98 -21.89 -19.78 4.23
C ARG A 98 -22.72 -19.53 5.49
N LEU A 99 -22.64 -18.33 6.07
CA LEU A 99 -23.36 -17.97 7.31
C LEU A 99 -24.89 -17.97 7.12
N LYS A 100 -25.38 -17.56 5.94
CA LYS A 100 -26.81 -17.64 5.62
C LYS A 100 -27.29 -19.09 5.47
N ALA A 101 -26.49 -19.97 4.86
CA ALA A 101 -26.81 -21.39 4.75
C ALA A 101 -26.89 -22.06 6.13
N GLU A 102 -25.98 -21.70 7.05
CA GLU A 102 -25.99 -22.19 8.44
C GLU A 102 -27.17 -21.66 9.26
N THR A 103 -27.74 -20.50 8.91
CA THR A 103 -28.94 -19.96 9.58
C THR A 103 -30.22 -20.65 9.12
N ALA A 104 -30.24 -21.22 7.92
CA ALA A 104 -31.38 -21.93 7.36
C ALA A 104 -31.49 -23.40 7.82
N THR A 105 -30.52 -23.88 8.59
CA THR A 105 -30.45 -25.24 9.16
C THR A 105 -30.86 -25.20 10.62
#